data_AF-A0A2T4A9X4-F1
#
_entry.id   AF-A0A2T4A9X4-F1
#
_cell.length_a   1.000
_cell.length_b   1.000
_cell.length_c   1.000
_cell.angle_alpha   90.00
_cell.angle_beta   90.00
_cell.angle_gamma   90.00
#
_symmetry.space_group_name_H-M   'P 1'
#
loop_
_entity.id
_entity.type
_entity.pdbx_description
1 polymer ?
#
loop_
_entity_poly.entity_id
_entity_poly.type
_entity_poly.pdbx_seq_one_letter_code
_entity_poly.pdbx_strand_id
1 'polypeptide(L)'
;MVFIVMAWAITFTAICTLIICLGFGPVGIGAGTFAAAFQSYMYGAFTPAGGIFATLTSMAMLGILMPATAILAAVVATGVAILVWVLGISRS
;
A
#
# COMPACT_ATOMS: atom_id res chain seq x y z
N MET A 1 22.29 -11.32 -8.50
CA MET A 1 21.03 -11.69 -9.19
C MET A 1 19.93 -12.05 -8.20
N VAL A 2 20.04 -13.16 -7.48
CA VAL A 2 18.97 -13.65 -6.56
C VAL A 2 18.62 -12.63 -5.48
N PHE A 3 19.61 -11.97 -4.85
CA PHE A 3 19.35 -10.98 -3.80
C PHE A 3 18.57 -9.74 -4.28
N ILE A 4 18.76 -9.30 -5.54
CA ILE A 4 18.01 -8.17 -6.11
C ILE A 4 16.55 -8.56 -6.32
N VAL A 5 16.32 -9.76 -6.88
CA VAL A 5 14.96 -10.29 -7.10
C VAL A 5 14.23 -10.50 -5.77
N MET A 6 14.92 -11.04 -4.75
CA MET A 6 14.35 -11.22 -3.42
C MET A 6 14.03 -9.89 -2.74
N ALA A 7 14.93 -8.91 -2.81
CA ALA A 7 14.67 -7.58 -2.25
C ALA A 7 13.46 -6.93 -2.93
N TRP A 8 13.36 -7.00 -4.25
CA TRP A 8 12.21 -6.50 -5.00
C TRP A 8 10.91 -7.19 -4.57
N ALA A 9 10.91 -8.53 -4.53
CA ALA A 9 9.72 -9.32 -4.19
C ALA A 9 9.25 -9.07 -2.75
N ILE A 10 10.18 -8.98 -1.80
CA ILE A 10 9.89 -8.66 -0.39
C ILE A 10 9.29 -7.27 -0.29
N THR A 11 9.92 -6.25 -0.88
CA THR A 11 9.41 -4.87 -0.85
C THR A 11 8.04 -4.75 -1.48
N PHE A 12 7.84 -5.35 -2.65
CA PHE A 12 6.54 -5.36 -3.34
C PHE A 12 5.45 -6.00 -2.47
N THR A 13 5.72 -7.19 -1.94
CA THR A 13 4.76 -7.93 -1.11
C THR A 13 4.47 -7.20 0.19
N ALA A 14 5.46 -6.58 0.82
CA ALA A 14 5.30 -5.82 2.05
C ALA A 14 4.38 -4.61 1.85
N ILE A 15 4.57 -3.85 0.77
CA ILE A 15 3.75 -2.66 0.47
C ILE A 15 2.30 -3.07 0.16
N CYS A 16 2.11 -4.10 -0.69
CA CYS A 16 0.78 -4.62 -0.99
C CYS A 16 0.06 -5.12 0.27
N THR A 17 0.77 -5.88 1.12
CA THR A 17 0.22 -6.39 2.39
C THR A 17 -0.17 -5.24 3.32
N LEU A 18 0.69 -4.24 3.48
CA LEU A 18 0.41 -3.09 4.33
C LEU A 18 -0.88 -2.38 3.90
N ILE A 19 -1.02 -2.11 2.60
CA ILE A 19 -2.19 -1.38 2.06
C ILE A 19 -3.47 -2.23 2.15
N ILE A 20 -3.39 -3.54 1.92
CA ILE A 20 -4.54 -4.44 2.09
C ILE A 20 -4.96 -4.53 3.56
N CYS A 21 -3.99 -4.63 4.47
CA CYS A 21 -4.24 -4.69 5.91
C CYS A 21 -4.82 -3.40 6.50
N LEU A 22 -4.81 -2.27 5.78
CA LEU A 22 -5.53 -1.07 6.18
C LEU A 22 -7.04 -1.32 6.25
N GLY A 23 -7.58 -2.27 5.46
CA GLY A 23 -8.96 -2.71 5.56
C GLY A 23 -9.96 -1.94 4.69
N PHE A 24 -9.47 -1.34 3.60
CA PHE A 24 -10.31 -0.79 2.54
C PHE A 24 -10.81 -1.92 1.62
N GLY A 25 -12.11 -1.98 1.38
CA GLY A 25 -12.74 -3.00 0.54
C GLY A 25 -13.88 -2.47 -0.33
N PRO A 26 -14.56 -3.36 -1.09
CA PRO A 26 -15.61 -2.98 -2.03
C PRO A 26 -16.87 -2.39 -1.36
N VAL A 27 -17.08 -2.67 -0.07
CA VAL A 27 -18.17 -2.08 0.74
C VAL A 27 -17.70 -0.83 1.51
N GLY A 28 -16.44 -0.41 1.31
CA GLY A 28 -15.79 0.67 2.05
C GLY A 28 -14.84 0.18 3.12
N ILE A 29 -14.70 0.95 4.20
CA ILE A 29 -13.82 0.61 5.32
C ILE A 29 -14.47 -0.49 6.15
N GLY A 30 -13.78 -1.63 6.30
CA GLY A 30 -14.25 -2.72 7.15
C GLY A 30 -14.28 -2.32 8.63
N ALA A 31 -15.31 -2.76 9.37
CA ALA A 31 -15.38 -2.56 10.81
C ALA A 31 -14.20 -3.26 11.52
N GLY A 32 -13.60 -2.58 12.50
CA GLY A 32 -12.46 -3.12 13.27
C GLY A 32 -11.11 -3.12 12.54
N THR A 33 -11.01 -2.47 11.38
CA THR A 33 -9.76 -2.35 10.61
C THR A 33 -8.89 -1.19 11.09
N PHE A 34 -7.60 -1.18 10.70
CA PHE A 34 -6.72 -0.04 10.96
C PHE A 34 -7.26 1.27 10.37
N ALA A 35 -7.89 1.22 9.19
CA ALA A 35 -8.54 2.39 8.61
C ALA A 35 -9.75 2.87 9.44
N ALA A 36 -10.55 1.95 10.00
CA ALA A 36 -11.65 2.31 10.89
C ALA A 36 -11.16 2.96 12.19
N ALA A 37 -10.08 2.44 12.78
CA ALA A 37 -9.47 3.01 13.97
C ALA A 37 -8.93 4.43 13.72
N PHE A 38 -8.24 4.63 12.59
CA PHE A 38 -7.74 5.95 12.20
C PHE A 38 -8.87 6.93 11.90
N GLN A 39 -9.92 6.50 11.19
CA GLN A 39 -11.10 7.33 10.95
C GLN A 39 -11.74 7.76 12.27
N SER A 40 -11.93 6.84 13.21
CA SER A 40 -12.50 7.16 14.52
C SER A 40 -11.65 8.14 15.32
N TYR A 41 -10.31 8.09 15.19
CA TYR A 41 -9.39 8.96 15.90
C TYR A 41 -9.29 10.37 15.29
N MET A 42 -9.13 10.47 13.96
CA MET A 42 -8.89 11.75 13.28
C MET A 42 -10.16 12.44 12.81
N TYR A 43 -11.17 11.67 12.40
CA TYR A 43 -12.37 12.18 11.73
C TYR A 43 -13.65 11.93 12.56
N GLY A 44 -13.55 11.17 13.66
CA GLY A 44 -14.69 10.79 14.48
C GLY A 44 -15.66 9.89 13.70
N ALA A 45 -16.95 10.19 13.77
CA ALA A 45 -17.99 9.40 13.09
C ALA A 45 -18.05 9.64 11.57
N PHE A 46 -17.46 10.72 11.06
CA PHE A 46 -17.65 11.15 9.66
C PHE A 46 -16.33 11.43 8.97
N THR A 47 -16.07 10.72 7.88
CA THR A 47 -14.94 11.00 6.99
C THR A 47 -15.21 12.29 6.20
N PRO A 48 -14.31 13.29 6.20
CA PRO A 48 -14.49 14.52 5.43
C PRO A 48 -14.62 14.23 3.93
N ALA A 49 -15.68 14.77 3.30
CA ALA A 49 -15.88 14.65 1.87
C ALA A 49 -14.72 15.33 1.12
N GLY A 50 -14.08 14.60 0.19
CA GLY A 50 -12.91 15.07 -0.56
C GLY A 50 -11.57 14.93 0.16
N GLY A 51 -11.54 14.39 1.39
CA GLY A 51 -10.29 14.06 2.07
C GLY A 51 -9.59 12.83 1.48
N ILE A 52 -8.31 12.65 1.77
CA ILE A 52 -7.49 11.49 1.31
C ILE A 52 -8.19 10.17 1.64
N PHE A 53 -8.81 10.07 2.81
CA PHE A 53 -9.52 8.88 3.26
C PHE A 53 -10.81 8.59 2.47
N ALA A 54 -11.57 9.63 2.11
CA ALA A 54 -12.75 9.50 1.26
C ALA A 54 -12.35 9.05 -0.16
N THR A 55 -11.24 9.58 -0.68
CA THR A 55 -10.67 9.18 -1.97
C THR A 55 -10.20 7.72 -1.94
N LEU A 56 -9.44 7.30 -0.92
CA LEU A 56 -8.99 5.90 -0.78
C LEU A 56 -10.18 4.94 -0.65
N THR A 57 -11.22 5.32 0.11
CA THR A 57 -12.44 4.53 0.23
C THR A 57 -13.18 4.43 -1.10
N SER A 58 -13.30 5.53 -1.83
CA SER A 58 -13.91 5.54 -3.16
C SER A 58 -13.12 4.66 -4.15
N MET A 59 -11.79 4.76 -4.14
CA MET A 59 -10.92 3.92 -4.96
C MET A 59 -11.06 2.42 -4.62
N ALA A 60 -11.26 2.10 -3.34
CA ALA A 60 -11.50 0.73 -2.88
C ALA A 60 -12.85 0.20 -3.36
N MET A 61 -13.90 1.01 -3.23
CA MET A 61 -15.25 0.69 -3.72
C MET A 61 -15.30 0.52 -5.24
N LEU A 62 -14.53 1.33 -5.98
CA LEU A 62 -14.40 1.25 -7.44
C LEU A 62 -13.47 0.11 -7.91
N GLY A 63 -12.80 -0.59 -6.98
CA GLY A 63 -11.85 -1.66 -7.32
C GLY A 63 -10.53 -1.18 -7.93
N ILE A 64 -10.32 0.13 -8.06
CA ILE A 64 -9.10 0.72 -8.64
C ILE A 64 -7.96 0.87 -7.62
N LEU A 65 -8.23 0.66 -6.33
CA LEU A 65 -7.21 0.71 -5.28
C LEU A 65 -6.13 -0.36 -5.48
N MET A 66 -6.52 -1.58 -5.89
CA MET A 66 -5.58 -2.70 -6.12
C MET A 66 -4.57 -2.41 -7.24
N PRO A 67 -4.99 -2.01 -8.47
CA PRO A 67 -4.02 -1.66 -9.52
C PRO A 67 -3.18 -0.44 -9.15
N ALA A 68 -3.75 0.58 -8.50
CA ALA A 68 -2.98 1.74 -8.03
C ALA A 68 -1.90 1.34 -7.00
N THR A 69 -2.26 0.45 -6.08
CA THR A 69 -1.34 -0.12 -5.08
C THR A 69 -0.23 -0.91 -5.72
N ALA A 70 -0.53 -1.76 -6.71
CA ALA A 70 0.46 -2.55 -7.42
C ALA A 70 1.47 -1.68 -8.17
N ILE A 71 1.01 -0.59 -8.82
CA ILE A 71 1.91 0.36 -9.51
C ILE A 71 2.84 1.04 -8.49
N LEU A 72 2.29 1.54 -7.38
CA LEU A 72 3.08 2.20 -6.34
C LEU A 72 4.10 1.23 -5.72
N ALA A 73 3.67 0.01 -5.40
CA ALA A 73 4.54 -1.04 -4.87
C ALA A 73 5.66 -1.40 -5.86
N ALA A 74 5.36 -1.49 -7.15
CA ALA A 74 6.35 -1.77 -8.19
C ALA A 74 7.39 -0.64 -8.32
N VAL A 75 6.97 0.62 -8.26
CA VAL A 75 7.88 1.78 -8.30
C VAL A 75 8.85 1.75 -7.12
N VAL A 76 8.33 1.58 -5.90
CA VAL A 76 9.17 1.53 -4.69
C VAL A 76 10.09 0.31 -4.70
N ALA A 77 9.57 -0.87 -5.05
CA ALA A 77 10.36 -2.09 -5.15
C ALA A 77 11.48 -1.97 -6.21
N THR A 78 11.21 -1.29 -7.32
CA THR A 78 12.23 -0.99 -8.35
C THR A 78 13.31 -0.06 -7.81
N GLY A 79 12.94 0.99 -7.06
CA GLY A 79 13.90 1.85 -6.37
C GLY A 79 14.78 1.10 -5.38
N VAL A 80 14.20 0.19 -4.59
CA VAL A 80 14.96 -0.68 -3.66
C VAL A 80 15.89 -1.62 -4.42
N ALA A 81 15.43 -2.23 -5.51
CA ALA A 81 16.26 -3.10 -6.34
C ALA A 81 17.48 -2.36 -6.92
N ILE A 82 17.29 -1.11 -7.37
CA ILE A 82 18.38 -0.24 -7.85
C ILE A 82 19.35 0.05 -6.71
N LEU A 83 18.86 0.42 -5.52
CA LEU A 83 19.70 0.65 -4.34
C LEU A 83 20.55 -0.58 -3.98
N VAL A 84 19.94 -1.76 -3.92
CA VAL A 84 20.65 -3.02 -3.62
C VAL A 84 21.74 -3.32 -4.66
N TRP A 85 21.48 -3.01 -5.94
CA TRP A 85 22.46 -3.16 -7.01
C TRP A 85 23.62 -2.16 -6.90
N VAL A 86 23.33 -0.88 -6.62
CA VAL A 86 24.33 0.18 -6.46
C VAL A 86 25.22 -0.07 -5.25
N LEU A 87 24.65 -0.51 -4.12
CA LEU A 87 25.37 -0.79 -2.88
C LEU A 87 26.25 -2.04 -2.94
N GLY A 88 26.33 -2.73 -4.08
CA GLY A 88 27.26 -3.84 -4.28
C GLY A 88 26.86 -5.16 -3.61
N ILE A 89 25.73 -5.19 -2.87
CA ILE A 89 25.25 -6.35 -2.10
C ILE A 89 25.00 -7.58 -3.01
N SER A 90 24.76 -7.37 -4.31
CA SER A 90 24.50 -8.44 -5.29
C SER A 90 25.64 -8.68 -6.31
N ARG A 91 26.84 -8.13 -6.07
CA ARG A 91 28.00 -8.22 -6.98
C ARG A 91 29.00 -9.32 -6.58
N SER A 92 28.76 -10.02 -5.47
CA SER A 92 29.56 -11.15 -5.00
C SER A 92 29.08 -12.49 -5.54
#